data_AF-A0A6C2U6K6-F1
#
_entry.id   AF-A0A6C2U6K6-F1
#
_cell.length_a   1.000
_cell.length_b   1.000
_cell.length_c   1.000
_cell.angle_alpha   90.00
_cell.angle_beta   90.00
_cell.angle_gamma   90.00
#
_symmetry.space_group_name_H-M   'P 1'
#
loop_
_entity.id
_entity.type
_entity.pdbx_description
1 polymer ?
#
loop_
_entity_poly.entity_id
_entity_poly.type
_entity_poly.pdbx_seq_one_letter_code
_entity_poly.pdbx_strand_id
1 'polypeptide(L)'
;MRKKFQYTGLNLQENHCELSHMGLGSALAENPSFSYDRVILERERLCNLLDSKKEELAMCKPGSWMHREVQVEIDEIRRRLNMS
;
A
#
# COMPACT_ATOMS: atom_id res chain seq x y z
N MET A 1 20.08 -32.17 0.26
CA MET A 1 20.55 -30.90 0.87
C MET A 1 19.65 -29.75 0.41
N ARG A 2 18.92 -29.09 1.31
CA ARG A 2 18.40 -27.72 1.13
C ARG A 2 18.25 -27.09 2.53
N LYS A 3 18.75 -25.87 2.67
CA LYS A 3 19.01 -25.16 3.93
C LYS A 3 17.71 -24.69 4.59
N LYS A 4 17.69 -24.81 5.93
CA LYS A 4 16.73 -24.18 6.85
C LYS A 4 16.91 -22.66 6.82
N PHE A 5 15.81 -21.91 6.82
CA PHE A 5 15.80 -20.53 7.34
C PHE A 5 14.89 -20.52 8.56
N GLN A 6 15.52 -20.42 9.73
CA GLN A 6 14.88 -20.04 10.98
C GLN A 6 14.60 -18.53 10.91
N TYR A 7 13.34 -18.14 11.10
CA TYR A 7 13.00 -16.82 11.61
C TYR A 7 12.44 -17.02 13.02
N THR A 8 13.32 -16.89 14.01
CA THR A 8 12.94 -16.70 15.41
C THR A 8 13.24 -15.27 15.78
N GLY A 9 12.20 -14.52 16.11
CA GLY A 9 12.24 -13.15 16.57
C GLY A 9 10.87 -12.75 17.09
N LEU A 10 10.55 -13.26 18.28
CA LEU A 10 9.39 -12.95 19.12
C LEU A 10 9.23 -11.44 19.30
N ASN A 11 8.00 -10.91 19.34
CA ASN A 11 7.28 -10.53 20.58
C ASN A 11 6.26 -9.39 20.34
N LEU A 12 5.10 -9.54 21.01
CA LEU A 12 4.19 -8.49 21.52
C LEU A 12 3.70 -7.46 20.48
N GLN A 13 2.40 -7.31 20.23
CA GLN A 13 1.43 -6.94 21.24
C GLN A 13 0.02 -7.01 20.63
N GLU A 14 -0.73 -8.06 20.98
CA GLU A 14 -2.18 -7.99 20.97
C GLU A 14 -2.63 -7.10 22.14
N ASN A 15 -3.74 -6.38 21.93
CA ASN A 15 -4.53 -5.60 22.90
C ASN A 15 -4.00 -4.21 23.29
N HIS A 16 -4.69 -3.16 22.83
CA HIS A 16 -5.65 -2.39 23.63
C HIS A 16 -6.03 -1.09 22.92
N CYS A 17 -7.31 -0.94 22.55
CA CYS A 17 -8.16 0.21 22.88
C CYS A 17 -9.55 0.02 22.26
N GLU A 18 -10.32 -0.89 22.86
CA GLU A 18 -11.77 -0.66 22.96
C GLU A 18 -12.00 0.48 23.97
N LEU A 19 -13.11 1.21 23.78
CA LEU A 19 -13.73 2.21 24.67
C LEU A 19 -13.38 3.68 24.40
N SER A 20 -14.22 4.32 23.58
CA SER A 20 -15.07 5.40 24.13
C SER A 20 -16.34 5.58 23.29
N HIS A 21 -17.43 5.01 23.81
CA HIS A 21 -18.78 5.49 23.58
C HIS A 21 -19.05 6.67 24.53
N MET A 22 -19.91 7.60 24.11
CA MET A 22 -20.41 8.81 24.81
C MET A 22 -19.59 10.09 24.60
N GLY A 23 -20.24 11.04 23.90
CA GLY A 23 -19.69 12.35 23.59
C GLY A 23 -19.49 13.24 24.81
N LEU A 24 -18.47 14.09 24.72
CA LEU A 24 -18.44 15.49 25.13
C LEU A 24 -17.06 16.05 24.79
N GLY A 25 -17.04 17.20 24.11
CA GLY A 25 -15.96 18.16 24.25
C GLY A 25 -14.90 18.16 23.14
N SER A 26 -15.08 19.08 22.21
CA SER A 26 -14.03 19.64 21.35
C SER A 26 -12.73 19.90 22.13
N ALA A 27 -11.65 19.24 21.72
CA ALA A 27 -10.29 19.70 21.97
C ALA A 27 -9.42 19.33 20.76
N LEU A 28 -9.50 20.19 19.75
CA LEU A 28 -8.38 20.70 18.96
C LEU A 28 -7.02 19.99 19.23
N ALA A 29 -6.82 18.83 18.59
CA ALA A 29 -5.49 18.28 18.38
C ALA A 29 -5.36 18.06 16.88
N GLU A 30 -4.80 19.07 16.21
CA GLU A 30 -4.32 18.95 14.83
C GLU A 30 -3.27 17.83 14.84
N ASN A 31 -3.67 16.63 14.41
CA ASN A 31 -2.85 15.43 14.45
C ASN A 31 -1.98 15.36 13.19
N PRO A 32 -0.64 15.54 13.28
CA PRO A 32 0.25 15.28 12.15
C PRO A 32 0.27 13.79 11.74
N SER A 33 -0.18 12.90 12.63
CA SER A 33 -0.36 11.46 12.41
C SER A 33 -1.32 11.14 11.26
N PHE A 34 -2.37 11.96 11.07
CA PHE A 34 -3.35 11.75 10.00
C PHE A 34 -2.74 11.88 8.60
N SER A 35 -1.63 12.63 8.47
CA SER A 35 -0.93 12.79 7.20
C SER A 35 -0.01 11.61 6.87
N TYR A 36 0.63 11.01 7.88
CA TYR A 36 1.57 9.91 7.66
C TYR A 36 0.83 8.61 7.32
N ASP A 37 -0.26 8.34 8.03
CA ASP A 37 -1.16 7.21 7.72
C ASP A 37 -1.72 7.32 6.30
N ARG A 38 -2.06 8.55 5.86
CA ARG A 38 -2.54 8.80 4.51
C ARG A 38 -1.48 8.52 3.44
N VAL A 39 -0.23 8.87 3.68
CA VAL A 39 0.89 8.59 2.76
C VAL A 39 1.15 7.08 2.67
N ILE A 40 1.14 6.38 3.80
CA ILE A 40 1.30 4.92 3.84
C ILE A 40 0.16 4.24 3.06
N LEU A 41 -1.09 4.60 3.33
CA LEU A 41 -2.26 4.03 2.66
C LEU A 41 -2.26 4.30 1.15
N GLU A 42 -1.89 5.51 0.70
CA GLU A 42 -1.80 5.80 -0.73
C GLU A 42 -0.67 5.01 -1.39
N ARG A 43 0.47 4.84 -0.71
CA ARG A 43 1.57 4.01 -1.21
C ARG A 43 1.15 2.54 -1.35
N GLU A 44 0.48 1.97 -0.33
CA GLU A 44 -0.06 0.61 -0.39
C GLU A 44 -1.07 0.44 -1.53
N ARG A 45 -1.96 1.41 -1.70
CA ARG A 45 -2.94 1.43 -2.80
C ARG A 45 -2.24 1.43 -4.17
N LEU A 46 -1.20 2.25 -4.33
CA LEU A 46 -0.42 2.31 -5.58
C LEU A 46 0.33 1.01 -5.85
N CYS A 47 0.88 0.35 -4.83
CA CYS A 47 1.50 -0.97 -4.97
C CYS A 47 0.49 -2.03 -5.44
N ASN A 48 -0.70 -2.08 -4.82
CA ASN A 48 -1.75 -3.03 -5.22
C ASN A 48 -2.20 -2.78 -6.66
N LEU A 49 -2.40 -1.52 -7.05
CA LEU A 49 -2.76 -1.16 -8.42
C LEU A 49 -1.67 -1.55 -9.42
N LEU A 50 -0.39 -1.34 -9.06
CA LEU A 50 0.74 -1.73 -9.89
C LEU A 50 0.75 -3.24 -10.16
N ASP A 51 0.48 -4.05 -9.16
CA ASP A 51 0.45 -5.50 -9.32
C ASP A 51 -0.73 -5.96 -10.19
N SER A 52 -1.93 -5.39 -10.00
CA SER A 52 -3.06 -5.64 -10.91
C SER A 52 -2.75 -5.26 -12.35
N LYS A 53 -2.06 -4.14 -12.58
CA LYS A 53 -1.69 -3.72 -13.94
C LYS A 53 -0.63 -4.61 -14.58
N LYS A 54 0.31 -5.17 -13.80
CA LYS A 54 1.26 -6.18 -14.31
C LYS A 54 0.55 -7.47 -14.73
N GLU A 55 -0.46 -7.90 -13.97
CA GLU A 55 -1.29 -9.05 -14.34
C GLU A 55 -2.07 -8.77 -15.64
N GLU A 56 -2.68 -7.60 -15.75
CA GLU A 56 -3.35 -7.16 -16.99
C GLU A 56 -2.39 -7.13 -18.19
N LEU A 57 -1.16 -6.63 -17.99
CA LEU A 57 -0.13 -6.60 -19.02
C LEU A 57 0.24 -8.01 -19.48
N ALA A 58 0.35 -8.97 -18.55
CA ALA A 58 0.67 -10.37 -18.86
C ALA A 58 -0.41 -11.04 -19.72
N MET A 59 -1.67 -10.58 -19.63
CA MET A 59 -2.78 -11.06 -20.44
C MET A 59 -2.88 -10.36 -21.80
N CYS A 60 -2.19 -9.24 -21.99
CA CYS A 60 -2.22 -8.47 -23.23
C CYS A 60 -1.28 -9.05 -24.29
N LYS A 61 -1.70 -9.06 -25.56
CA LYS A 61 -0.84 -9.45 -26.69
C LYS A 61 0.32 -8.44 -26.82
N PRO A 62 1.60 -8.89 -26.76
CA PRO A 62 2.74 -7.99 -26.91
C PRO A 62 2.67 -7.16 -28.19
N GLY A 63 2.94 -5.86 -28.06
CA GLY A 63 2.93 -4.92 -29.17
C GLY A 63 1.54 -4.46 -29.64
N SER A 64 0.46 -5.01 -29.09
CA SER A 64 -0.89 -4.46 -29.29
C SER A 64 -1.01 -3.06 -28.68
N TRP A 65 -2.01 -2.29 -29.14
CA TRP A 65 -2.31 -0.98 -28.57
C TRP A 65 -2.58 -1.08 -27.06
N MET A 66 -3.43 -2.04 -26.66
CA MET A 66 -3.75 -2.27 -25.25
C MET A 66 -2.52 -2.61 -24.39
N HIS A 67 -1.59 -3.43 -24.90
CA HIS A 67 -0.32 -3.70 -24.22
C HIS A 67 0.48 -2.42 -23.98
N ARG A 68 0.53 -1.49 -24.94
CA ARG A 68 1.26 -0.23 -24.79
C ARG A 68 0.59 0.69 -23.78
N GLU A 69 -0.73 0.79 -23.79
CA GLU A 69 -1.48 1.60 -22.82
C GLU A 69 -1.24 1.11 -21.39
N VAL A 70 -1.32 -0.20 -21.14
CA VAL A 70 -1.05 -0.78 -19.82
C VAL A 70 0.40 -0.54 -19.38
N GLN A 71 1.37 -0.56 -20.30
CA GLN A 71 2.76 -0.19 -19.99
C GLN A 71 2.88 1.27 -19.54
N VAL A 72 2.20 2.20 -20.22
CA VAL A 72 2.18 3.62 -19.86
C VAL A 72 1.59 3.82 -18.46
N GLU A 73 0.49 3.15 -18.15
CA GLU A 73 -0.13 3.21 -16.81
C GLU A 73 0.80 2.67 -15.72
N ILE A 74 1.48 1.54 -15.96
CA ILE A 74 2.48 0.97 -15.04
C ILE A 74 3.60 1.98 -14.77
N ASP A 75 4.11 2.64 -15.80
CA ASP A 75 5.19 3.61 -15.67
C ASP A 75 4.73 4.89 -14.95
N GLU A 76 3.47 5.30 -15.10
CA GLU A 76 2.90 6.38 -14.30
C GLU A 76 2.78 6.01 -12.82
N ILE A 77 2.29 4.81 -12.49
CA ILE A 77 2.18 4.35 -11.10
C ILE A 77 3.57 4.28 -10.45
N ARG A 78 4.58 3.77 -11.16
CA ARG A 78 5.98 3.75 -10.69
C ARG A 78 6.52 5.15 -10.43
N ARG A 79 6.23 6.11 -11.30
CA ARG A 79 6.62 7.52 -11.09
C ARG A 79 5.98 8.08 -9.82
N ARG A 80 4.69 7.82 -9.59
CA ARG A 80 4.00 8.27 -8.38
C ARG A 80 4.58 7.66 -7.10
N LEU A 81 4.92 6.36 -7.14
CA LEU A 81 5.58 5.66 -6.04
C LEU A 81 6.98 6.19 -5.72
N ASN A 82 7.70 6.72 -6.71
CA ASN A 82 9.03 7.31 -6.51
C ASN A 82 8.99 8.76 -6.02
N MET A 83 7.82 9.42 -6.06
CA MET A 83 7.62 10.80 -5.60
C MET A 83 6.96 10.88 -4.22
N SER A 84 6.50 9.74 -3.67
CA SER A 84 5.89 9.61 -2.33
C SER A 84 6.90 9.05 -1.34
#